data_AF-A0A1L8MN11-F1
#
_entry.id   AF-A0A1L8MN11-F1
#
_cell.length_a   1.000
_cell.length_b   1.000
_cell.length_c   1.000
_cell.angle_alpha   90.00
_cell.angle_beta   90.00
_cell.angle_gamma   90.00
#
_symmetry.space_group_name_H-M   'P 1'
#
loop_
_entity.id
_entity.type
_entity.pdbx_description
1 polymer ?
#
loop_
_entity_poly.entity_id
_entity_poly.type
_entity_poly.pdbx_seq_one_letter_code
_entity_poly.pdbx_strand_id
1 'polypeptide(L)'
;MKKLSYIIMTLFLILGLSLSAFLFHERYIQDRIHKVIRQEKRVLKEEGAYQSLEIIKQGNVDFYYYAPLKNNADFYQGNLPLSLYKEKRSDSEFVLIIPKFTKSTLKNVKRASIHQVTYRKGFLKVTKKSDKVISSYHVTNDYQQFRVTDLVNGHIDRIAEEINKLDPETVFDPTLTGNLTEKNGVLSDSLKIDDNGIVVQDKKEIPFQNLFDVINPSFLSGKTNRAYEAYQEKKKEEAAAKVAHEKMVALTFDDGPNPETTPRVLELLAKYGAKATFFMLGSKVVANQELVKKVHDNGNEIGNHSWDHPNLTKLAPEQIQNQVQSTNDAIAKACGQKPLYLRPPYGATNEVVKKAAAMNQMLWTVDTRDWDNHNTQAMMANIKNQLQPGGVILMHDIHKTTVDALPTILEYLKKEGYKCVTVSQLMGHS
;
A
#
# COMPACT_ATOMS: atom_id res chain seq x y z
N MET A 1 -59.74 56.45 33.16
CA MET A 1 -59.01 56.32 31.87
C MET A 1 -57.52 56.70 31.98
N LYS A 2 -57.14 57.88 32.50
CA LYS A 2 -55.72 58.33 32.56
C LYS A 2 -54.77 57.42 33.39
N LYS A 3 -55.21 56.89 34.55
CA LYS A 3 -54.39 55.97 35.37
C LYS A 3 -54.11 54.63 34.67
N LEU A 4 -55.12 54.08 33.98
CA LEU A 4 -54.97 52.84 33.20
C LEU A 4 -54.02 53.04 32.01
N SER A 5 -54.09 54.19 31.34
CA SER A 5 -53.16 54.57 30.28
C SER A 5 -51.72 54.68 30.77
N TYR A 6 -51.48 55.21 31.99
CA TYR A 6 -50.14 55.33 32.55
C TYR A 6 -49.54 53.97 32.91
N ILE A 7 -50.33 53.08 33.50
CA ILE A 7 -49.93 51.70 33.83
C ILE A 7 -49.60 50.92 32.56
N ILE A 8 -50.44 51.02 31.53
CA ILE A 8 -50.20 50.37 30.23
C ILE A 8 -48.90 50.91 29.60
N MET A 9 -48.68 52.22 29.63
CA MET A 9 -47.47 52.86 29.11
C MET A 9 -46.21 52.43 29.87
N THR A 10 -46.26 52.32 31.21
CA THR A 10 -45.14 51.82 32.01
C THR A 10 -44.88 50.34 31.74
N LEU A 11 -45.92 49.53 31.56
CA LEU A 11 -45.80 48.11 31.22
C LEU A 11 -45.10 47.96 29.85
N PHE A 12 -45.50 48.74 28.84
CA PHE A 12 -44.84 48.75 27.53
C PHE A 12 -43.39 49.22 27.61
N LEU A 13 -43.07 50.19 28.48
CA LEU A 13 -41.69 50.66 28.68
C LEU A 13 -40.81 49.58 29.32
N ILE A 14 -41.32 48.88 30.35
CA ILE A 14 -40.62 47.76 31.00
C ILE A 14 -40.46 46.59 30.03
N LEU A 15 -41.50 46.29 29.24
CA LEU A 15 -41.44 45.25 28.21
C LEU A 15 -40.42 45.61 27.12
N GLY A 16 -40.35 46.87 26.71
CA GLY A 16 -39.37 47.36 25.75
C GLY A 16 -37.93 47.29 26.27
N LEU A 17 -37.69 47.70 27.52
CA LEU A 17 -36.37 47.63 28.16
C LEU A 17 -35.92 46.18 28.39
N SER A 18 -36.83 45.30 28.81
CA SER A 18 -36.52 43.88 29.00
C SER A 18 -36.25 43.17 27.67
N LEU A 19 -37.02 43.46 26.61
CA LEU A 19 -36.75 42.95 25.26
C LEU A 19 -35.42 43.47 24.72
N SER A 20 -35.12 44.76 24.91
CA SER A 20 -33.83 45.35 24.51
C SER A 20 -32.65 44.71 25.27
N ALA A 21 -32.80 44.49 26.57
CA ALA A 21 -31.77 43.83 27.39
C ALA A 21 -31.57 42.36 26.95
N PHE A 22 -32.65 41.65 26.62
CA PHE A 22 -32.61 40.29 26.09
C PHE A 22 -31.89 40.24 24.74
N LEU A 23 -32.24 41.09 23.78
CA LEU A 23 -31.59 41.15 22.46
C LEU A 23 -30.11 41.54 22.57
N PHE A 24 -29.77 42.48 23.46
CA PHE A 24 -28.39 42.84 23.74
C PHE A 24 -27.61 41.67 24.35
N HIS A 25 -28.21 40.96 25.30
CA HIS A 25 -27.62 39.77 25.91
C HIS A 25 -27.37 38.67 24.88
N GLU A 26 -28.37 38.35 24.04
CA GLU A 26 -28.22 37.37 22.95
C GLU A 26 -27.07 37.76 22.01
N ARG A 27 -27.03 39.01 21.53
CA ARG A 27 -25.94 39.48 20.68
C ARG A 27 -24.58 39.39 21.37
N TYR A 28 -24.52 39.76 22.65
CA TYR A 28 -23.30 39.68 23.45
C TYR A 28 -22.77 38.24 23.57
N ILE A 29 -23.66 37.28 23.84
CA ILE A 29 -23.29 35.86 23.91
C ILE A 29 -22.85 35.34 22.55
N GLN A 30 -23.57 35.68 21.48
CA GLN A 30 -23.17 35.31 20.12
C GLN A 30 -21.77 35.83 19.77
N ASP A 31 -21.45 37.08 20.09
CA ASP A 31 -20.10 37.63 19.85
C ASP A 31 -19.00 36.85 20.61
N ARG A 32 -19.31 36.37 21.82
CA ARG A 32 -18.38 35.55 22.62
C ARG A 32 -18.22 34.14 22.04
N ILE A 33 -19.30 33.52 21.55
CA ILE A 33 -19.24 32.25 20.83
C ILE A 33 -18.34 32.40 19.59
N HIS A 34 -18.56 33.44 18.78
CA HIS A 34 -17.72 33.72 17.60
C HIS A 34 -16.24 33.96 17.98
N LYS A 35 -15.95 34.59 19.11
CA LYS A 35 -14.58 34.74 19.61
C LYS A 35 -13.93 33.39 19.93
N VAL A 36 -14.65 32.50 20.62
CA VAL A 36 -14.17 31.13 20.91
C VAL A 36 -13.89 30.38 19.61
N ILE A 37 -14.84 30.35 18.68
CA ILE A 37 -14.70 29.66 17.39
C ILE A 37 -13.51 30.21 16.59
N ARG A 38 -13.32 31.54 16.56
CA ARG A 38 -12.18 32.17 15.88
C ARG A 38 -10.84 31.80 16.53
N GLN A 39 -10.80 31.72 17.86
CA GLN A 39 -9.60 31.33 18.59
C GLN A 39 -9.23 29.87 18.30
N GLU A 40 -10.19 28.95 18.40
CA GLU A 40 -9.96 27.53 18.08
C GLU A 40 -9.55 27.35 16.61
N LYS A 41 -10.20 28.05 15.68
CA LYS A 41 -9.82 28.04 14.26
C LYS A 41 -8.40 28.53 14.02
N ARG A 42 -7.91 29.49 14.82
CA ARG A 42 -6.54 29.99 14.74
C ARG A 42 -5.53 28.94 15.23
N VAL A 43 -5.79 28.33 16.39
CA VAL A 43 -4.94 27.25 16.94
C VAL A 43 -4.84 26.11 15.94
N LEU A 44 -5.96 25.69 15.37
CA LEU A 44 -5.99 24.62 14.37
C LEU A 44 -5.18 24.99 13.13
N LYS A 45 -5.31 26.21 12.60
CA LYS A 45 -4.48 26.68 11.47
C LYS A 45 -2.97 26.66 11.76
N GLU A 46 -2.57 26.92 13.01
CA GLU A 46 -1.17 26.87 13.43
C GLU A 46 -0.67 25.40 13.55
N GLU A 47 -1.55 24.47 13.92
CA GLU A 47 -1.25 23.03 14.05
C GLU A 47 -1.34 22.24 12.73
N GLY A 48 -1.88 22.82 11.66
CA GLY A 48 -1.95 22.19 10.35
C GLY A 48 -3.19 22.57 9.53
N ALA A 49 -3.36 21.87 8.42
CA ALA A 49 -4.32 22.17 7.38
C ALA A 49 -5.78 21.87 7.80
N TYR A 50 -6.57 22.84 8.30
CA TYR A 50 -8.03 22.68 8.57
C TYR A 50 -8.93 23.61 7.71
N GLN A 51 -10.02 23.06 7.15
CA GLN A 51 -11.13 23.82 6.56
C GLN A 51 -12.48 23.19 6.93
N SER A 52 -13.54 23.96 6.65
CA SER A 52 -14.94 23.73 6.99
C SER A 52 -15.28 24.02 8.45
N LEU A 53 -16.35 24.80 8.60
CA LEU A 53 -17.14 24.98 9.82
C LEU A 53 -18.56 24.71 9.34
N GLU A 54 -18.98 23.46 9.38
CA GLU A 54 -20.39 23.17 9.16
C GLU A 54 -21.10 23.30 10.49
N ILE A 55 -22.16 24.11 10.50
CA ILE A 55 -23.04 24.27 11.65
C ILE A 55 -24.19 23.32 11.43
N ILE A 56 -24.23 22.23 12.19
CA ILE A 56 -25.38 21.34 12.21
C ILE A 56 -26.14 21.64 13.50
N LYS A 57 -27.38 22.10 13.35
CA LYS A 57 -28.30 22.21 14.49
C LYS A 57 -28.91 20.84 14.76
N GLN A 58 -28.66 20.30 15.95
CA GLN A 58 -29.33 19.09 16.42
C GLN A 58 -30.17 19.41 17.65
N GLY A 59 -31.49 19.42 17.47
CA GLY A 59 -32.42 19.97 18.46
C GLY A 59 -32.09 21.44 18.74
N ASN A 60 -31.79 21.75 20.00
CA ASN A 60 -31.50 23.11 20.46
C ASN A 60 -29.99 23.39 20.65
N VAL A 61 -29.10 22.48 20.19
CA VAL A 61 -27.65 22.62 20.35
C VAL A 61 -26.97 22.79 19.01
N ASP A 62 -26.07 23.77 18.95
CA ASP A 62 -25.23 24.04 17.79
C ASP A 62 -23.96 23.17 17.85
N PHE A 63 -23.74 22.37 16.80
CA PHE A 63 -22.50 21.62 16.60
C PHE A 63 -21.64 22.30 15.53
N TYR A 64 -20.36 22.49 15.84
CA TYR A 64 -19.37 23.09 14.97
C TYR A 64 -18.31 22.03 14.61
N TYR A 65 -18.31 21.59 13.36
CA TYR A 65 -17.40 20.55 12.88
C TYR A 65 -16.15 21.15 12.25
N TYR A 66 -14.98 20.63 12.63
CA TYR A 66 -13.70 20.92 11.99
C TYR A 66 -13.19 19.66 11.27
N ALA A 67 -12.59 19.85 10.09
CA ALA A 67 -11.94 18.78 9.34
C ALA A 67 -10.65 19.28 8.68
N PRO A 68 -9.73 18.38 8.29
CA PRO A 68 -8.53 18.75 7.52
C PRO A 68 -8.85 19.36 6.13
N LEU A 69 -7.95 20.18 5.54
CA LEU A 69 -8.12 20.92 4.26
C LEU A 69 -8.28 20.04 3.00
N LYS A 70 -8.02 18.73 3.08
CA LYS A 70 -8.22 17.81 1.96
C LYS A 70 -9.67 17.32 2.00
N ASN A 71 -10.33 17.15 0.85
CA ASN A 71 -11.74 16.72 0.62
C ASN A 71 -12.20 15.45 1.38
N ASN A 72 -12.01 15.40 2.69
CA ASN A 72 -12.17 14.26 3.58
C ASN A 72 -13.13 14.63 4.72
N ALA A 73 -13.78 15.79 4.67
CA ALA A 73 -14.71 16.24 5.70
C ALA A 73 -15.79 15.17 5.97
N ASP A 74 -16.34 14.59 4.90
CA ASP A 74 -17.32 13.50 4.95
C ASP A 74 -16.78 12.27 5.71
N PHE A 75 -15.51 11.94 5.54
CA PHE A 75 -14.88 10.85 6.28
C PHE A 75 -14.84 11.13 7.79
N TYR A 76 -14.45 12.33 8.22
CA TYR A 76 -14.40 12.66 9.65
C TYR A 76 -15.80 12.81 10.26
N GLN A 77 -16.76 13.38 9.53
CA GLN A 77 -18.14 13.51 9.97
C GLN A 77 -18.85 12.15 10.05
N GLY A 78 -18.63 11.28 9.07
CA GLY A 78 -19.19 9.93 9.03
C GLY A 78 -18.61 9.00 10.10
N ASN A 79 -17.43 9.31 10.64
CA ASN A 79 -16.74 8.53 11.67
C ASN A 79 -16.84 9.17 13.07
N LEU A 80 -18.06 9.57 13.42
CA LEU A 80 -18.42 9.99 14.76
C LEU A 80 -19.32 8.93 15.41
N PRO A 81 -19.20 8.72 16.74
CA PRO A 81 -20.03 7.73 17.42
C PRO A 81 -21.51 8.15 17.37
N LEU A 82 -22.41 7.18 17.21
CA LEU A 82 -23.85 7.43 17.22
C LEU A 82 -24.32 7.93 18.59
N SER A 83 -23.62 7.56 19.67
CA SER A 83 -23.91 8.08 21.02
C SER A 83 -23.74 9.59 21.14
N LEU A 84 -22.92 10.25 20.30
CA LEU A 84 -22.75 11.70 20.27
C LEU A 84 -24.10 12.45 20.19
N TYR A 85 -25.00 11.88 19.40
CA TYR A 85 -26.31 12.46 19.05
C TYR A 85 -27.45 11.97 19.96
N LYS A 86 -27.20 10.97 20.81
CA LYS A 86 -28.19 10.46 21.78
C LYS A 86 -28.12 11.18 23.13
N GLU A 87 -27.04 11.92 23.40
CA GLU A 87 -26.85 12.66 24.64
C GLU A 87 -27.83 13.84 24.73
N LYS A 88 -28.69 13.86 25.77
CA LYS A 88 -29.54 15.03 26.06
C LYS A 88 -28.66 16.21 26.51
N ARG A 89 -28.80 17.36 25.84
CA ARG A 89 -28.02 18.57 26.12
C ARG A 89 -28.92 19.77 26.40
N SER A 90 -28.38 20.74 27.12
CA SER A 90 -29.06 22.00 27.43
C SER A 90 -28.89 23.00 26.28
N ASP A 91 -29.93 23.77 25.96
CA ASP A 91 -29.92 24.88 24.98
C ASP A 91 -28.84 25.94 25.29
N SER A 92 -28.45 26.01 26.56
CA SER A 92 -27.34 26.83 27.04
C SER A 92 -25.96 26.27 26.66
N GLU A 93 -25.86 25.28 25.77
CA GLU A 93 -24.60 24.65 25.37
C GLU A 93 -24.38 24.74 23.87
N PHE A 94 -23.12 24.66 23.47
CA PHE A 94 -22.71 24.40 22.09
C PHE A 94 -21.47 23.51 22.09
N VAL A 95 -21.26 22.78 20.99
CA VAL A 95 -20.26 21.73 20.90
C VAL A 95 -19.34 21.97 19.70
N LEU A 96 -18.04 21.86 19.92
CA LEU A 96 -17.02 21.83 18.87
C LEU A 96 -16.52 20.39 18.71
N ILE A 97 -16.46 19.91 17.48
CA ILE A 97 -15.90 18.61 17.11
C ILE A 97 -14.56 18.86 16.43
N ILE A 98 -13.47 18.53 17.13
CA ILE A 98 -12.11 18.94 16.77
C ILE A 98 -11.21 17.72 16.56
N PRO A 99 -10.76 17.42 15.34
CA PRO A 99 -9.71 16.43 15.12
C PRO A 99 -8.37 16.97 15.62
N LYS A 100 -7.63 16.14 16.36
CA LYS A 100 -6.23 16.36 16.73
C LYS A 100 -5.39 15.20 16.24
N PHE A 101 -4.19 15.48 15.77
CA PHE A 101 -3.31 14.47 15.19
C PHE A 101 -2.01 14.36 15.96
N THR A 102 -1.66 13.15 16.39
CA THR A 102 -0.36 12.84 16.99
C THR A 102 0.41 11.87 16.09
N LYS A 103 1.74 11.93 16.18
CA LYS A 103 2.62 11.07 15.39
C LYS A 103 2.49 9.61 15.83
N SER A 104 2.44 8.67 14.88
CA SER A 104 2.54 7.23 15.14
C SER A 104 4.00 6.77 15.10
N THR A 105 4.29 5.58 15.66
CA THR A 105 5.58 4.89 15.49
C THR A 105 5.79 4.44 14.04
N LEU A 106 4.70 4.21 13.30
CA LEU A 106 4.71 3.95 11.87
C LEU A 106 5.07 5.21 11.06
N LYS A 107 5.88 5.01 10.03
CA LYS A 107 6.18 6.04 9.02
C LYS A 107 4.90 6.40 8.27
N ASN A 108 4.71 7.69 8.02
CA ASN A 108 3.57 8.23 7.25
C ASN A 108 2.18 7.97 7.85
N VAL A 109 2.09 7.56 9.10
CA VAL A 109 0.83 7.34 9.83
C VAL A 109 0.75 8.28 11.03
N LYS A 110 -0.46 8.75 11.32
CA LYS A 110 -0.82 9.58 12.46
C LYS A 110 -1.97 8.93 13.21
N ARG A 111 -2.06 9.19 14.51
CA ARG A 111 -3.24 8.92 15.32
C ARG A 111 -4.15 10.14 15.24
N ALA A 112 -5.36 9.98 14.72
CA ALA A 112 -6.42 10.96 14.82
C ALA A 112 -7.21 10.72 16.11
N SER A 113 -7.38 11.77 16.91
CA SER A 113 -8.28 11.79 18.07
C SER A 113 -9.30 12.89 17.86
N ILE A 114 -10.58 12.53 17.84
CA ILE A 114 -11.67 13.47 17.62
C ILE A 114 -12.21 13.90 18.97
N HIS A 115 -12.10 15.19 19.27
CA HIS A 115 -12.49 15.79 20.54
C HIS A 115 -13.88 16.40 20.45
N GLN A 116 -14.77 16.03 21.36
CA GLN A 116 -15.99 16.74 21.69
C GLN A 116 -15.68 17.77 22.77
N VAL A 117 -15.62 19.03 22.38
CA VAL A 117 -15.44 20.15 23.30
C VAL A 117 -16.77 20.83 23.55
N THR A 118 -17.27 20.76 24.79
CA THR A 118 -18.57 21.34 25.15
C THR A 118 -18.35 22.66 25.89
N TYR A 119 -19.05 23.70 25.46
CA TYR A 119 -19.06 25.01 26.10
C TYR A 119 -20.45 25.33 26.65
N ARG A 120 -20.49 26.06 27.77
CA ARG A 120 -21.71 26.57 28.38
C ARG A 120 -21.83 28.07 28.15
N LYS A 121 -22.99 28.50 27.63
CA LYS A 121 -23.47 29.88 27.50
C LYS A 121 -23.98 30.31 28.89
N GLY A 122 -23.16 31.05 29.64
CA GLY A 122 -23.55 31.66 30.91
C GLY A 122 -23.98 33.12 30.72
N PHE A 123 -24.49 33.76 31.77
CA PHE A 123 -25.07 35.12 31.70
C PHE A 123 -24.09 36.22 31.23
N LEU A 124 -22.79 36.11 31.53
CA LEU A 124 -21.77 37.10 31.12
C LEU A 124 -20.53 36.47 30.46
N LYS A 125 -20.49 35.13 30.38
CA LYS A 125 -19.31 34.41 29.90
C LYS A 125 -19.68 33.10 29.23
N VAL A 126 -18.85 32.72 28.27
CA VAL A 126 -18.80 31.39 27.69
C VAL A 126 -17.65 30.64 28.35
N THR A 127 -17.91 29.44 28.88
CA THR A 127 -16.90 28.63 29.59
C THR A 127 -16.84 27.21 29.04
N LYS A 128 -15.62 26.68 28.86
CA LYS A 128 -15.38 25.28 28.51
C LYS A 128 -15.85 24.38 29.67
N LYS A 129 -16.75 23.44 29.38
CA LYS A 129 -17.32 22.49 30.34
C LYS A 129 -16.59 21.15 30.30
N SER A 130 -16.26 20.65 29.12
CA SER A 130 -15.55 19.37 28.96
C SER A 130 -14.79 19.30 27.65
N ASP A 131 -13.84 18.37 27.61
CA ASP A 131 -13.06 17.98 26.42
C ASP A 131 -12.91 16.45 26.49
N LYS A 132 -13.57 15.73 25.58
CA LYS A 132 -13.60 14.26 25.57
C LYS A 132 -13.22 13.74 24.20
N VAL A 133 -12.39 12.69 24.15
CA VAL A 133 -12.15 11.96 22.90
C VAL A 133 -13.35 11.06 22.63
N ILE A 134 -13.98 11.24 21.47
CA ILE A 134 -15.18 10.51 21.04
C ILE A 134 -14.90 9.58 19.85
N SER A 135 -13.82 9.82 19.09
CA SER A 135 -13.29 8.86 18.13
C SER A 135 -11.78 8.81 18.19
N SER A 136 -11.18 7.65 17.96
CA SER A 136 -9.72 7.50 17.90
C SER A 136 -9.31 6.41 16.94
N TYR A 137 -8.57 6.77 15.89
CA TYR A 137 -8.18 5.84 14.84
C TYR A 137 -6.93 6.34 14.10
N HIS A 138 -6.34 5.48 13.28
CA HIS A 138 -5.15 5.81 12.49
C HIS A 138 -5.52 6.39 11.12
N VAL A 139 -4.73 7.36 10.67
CA VAL A 139 -4.83 7.98 9.36
C VAL A 139 -3.44 8.13 8.73
N THR A 140 -3.38 8.16 7.40
CA THR A 140 -2.14 8.49 6.68
C THR A 140 -1.80 9.97 6.85
N ASN A 141 -0.59 10.37 6.45
CA ASN A 141 -0.19 11.78 6.40
C ASN A 141 -1.11 12.64 5.52
N ASP A 142 -1.80 12.01 4.57
CA ASP A 142 -2.81 12.61 3.69
C ASP A 142 -4.23 12.60 4.28
N TYR A 143 -4.35 12.29 5.57
CA TYR A 143 -5.60 12.33 6.33
C TYR A 143 -6.67 11.33 5.86
N GLN A 144 -6.27 10.26 5.18
CA GLN A 144 -7.12 9.13 4.80
C GLN A 144 -7.09 8.05 5.87
N GLN A 145 -8.12 7.21 5.97
CA GLN A 145 -8.13 6.07 6.89
C GLN A 145 -6.90 5.19 6.64
N PHE A 146 -6.20 4.83 7.72
CA PHE A 146 -5.20 3.76 7.71
C PHE A 146 -5.81 2.52 8.36
N ARG A 147 -5.65 1.37 7.73
CA ARG A 147 -6.16 0.08 8.20
C ARG A 147 -5.01 -0.87 8.47
N VAL A 148 -5.24 -1.85 9.34
CA VAL A 148 -4.23 -2.89 9.59
C VAL A 148 -3.93 -3.68 8.30
N THR A 149 -4.88 -3.80 7.38
CA THR A 149 -4.67 -4.42 6.06
C THR A 149 -3.63 -3.68 5.23
N ASP A 150 -3.51 -2.36 5.37
CA ASP A 150 -2.49 -1.57 4.65
C ASP A 150 -1.09 -1.93 5.15
N LEU A 151 -0.97 -2.19 6.47
CA LEU A 151 0.28 -2.58 7.12
C LEU A 151 0.79 -3.95 6.64
N VAL A 152 -0.09 -4.89 6.31
CA VAL A 152 0.28 -6.28 5.94
C VAL A 152 -0.06 -6.60 4.47
N ASN A 153 -0.11 -5.59 3.60
CA ASN A 153 -0.41 -5.77 2.16
C ASN A 153 -1.67 -6.61 1.87
N GLY A 154 -2.68 -6.52 2.74
CA GLY A 154 -3.94 -7.27 2.63
C GLY A 154 -3.96 -8.66 3.29
N HIS A 155 -2.83 -9.16 3.78
CA HIS A 155 -2.69 -10.48 4.42
C HIS A 155 -3.23 -10.52 5.86
N ILE A 156 -4.55 -10.32 6.01
CA ILE A 156 -5.21 -10.34 7.32
C ILE A 156 -5.25 -11.73 7.97
N ASP A 157 -5.21 -12.78 7.14
CA ASP A 157 -5.05 -14.17 7.51
C ASP A 157 -3.78 -14.40 8.34
N ARG A 158 -2.67 -13.75 7.97
CA ARG A 158 -1.43 -13.84 8.74
C ARG A 158 -1.54 -13.22 10.14
N ILE A 159 -2.32 -12.16 10.30
CA ILE A 159 -2.64 -11.62 11.63
C ILE A 159 -3.48 -12.62 12.44
N ALA A 160 -4.48 -13.25 11.81
CA ALA A 160 -5.30 -14.26 12.46
C ALA A 160 -4.46 -15.46 12.94
N GLU A 161 -3.51 -15.92 12.12
CA GLU A 161 -2.59 -17.00 12.47
C GLU A 161 -1.72 -16.64 13.67
N GLU A 162 -1.13 -15.43 13.71
CA GLU A 162 -0.31 -15.00 14.84
C GLU A 162 -1.13 -14.84 16.12
N ILE A 163 -2.36 -14.33 16.03
CA ILE A 163 -3.28 -14.26 17.19
C ILE A 163 -3.61 -15.67 17.68
N ASN A 164 -3.94 -16.61 16.79
CA ASN A 164 -4.26 -17.99 17.17
C ASN A 164 -3.06 -18.71 17.82
N LYS A 165 -1.82 -18.41 17.39
CA LYS A 165 -0.61 -18.93 18.05
C LYS A 165 -0.42 -18.37 19.46
N LEU A 166 -0.72 -17.09 19.67
CA LEU A 166 -0.52 -16.39 20.93
C LEU A 166 -1.68 -16.58 21.93
N ASP A 167 -2.89 -16.81 21.42
CA ASP A 167 -4.14 -16.87 22.18
C ASP A 167 -5.18 -17.79 21.47
N PRO A 168 -5.03 -19.12 21.56
CA PRO A 168 -5.87 -20.07 20.82
C PRO A 168 -7.36 -20.05 21.21
N GLU A 169 -7.67 -19.62 22.44
CA GLU A 169 -9.04 -19.56 22.98
C GLU A 169 -9.81 -18.34 22.48
N THR A 170 -9.13 -17.45 21.78
CA THR A 170 -9.67 -16.16 21.38
C THR A 170 -10.19 -16.19 19.95
N VAL A 171 -11.47 -15.85 19.77
CA VAL A 171 -12.04 -15.62 18.44
C VAL A 171 -11.58 -14.27 17.91
N PHE A 172 -10.79 -14.30 16.83
CA PHE A 172 -10.45 -13.14 16.01
C PHE A 172 -11.43 -13.04 14.85
N ASP A 173 -11.99 -11.84 14.63
CA ASP A 173 -12.91 -11.58 13.51
C ASP A 173 -12.22 -10.68 12.46
N PRO A 174 -11.73 -11.23 11.35
CA PRO A 174 -11.07 -10.45 10.29
C PRO A 174 -11.97 -9.37 9.67
N THR A 175 -13.29 -9.47 9.79
CA THR A 175 -14.22 -8.48 9.19
C THR A 175 -14.21 -7.15 9.96
N LEU A 176 -13.77 -7.15 11.22
CA LEU A 176 -13.74 -5.96 12.07
C LEU A 176 -12.43 -5.17 11.94
N THR A 177 -11.39 -5.70 11.28
CA THR A 177 -10.06 -5.06 11.24
C THR A 177 -9.91 -3.90 10.25
N GLY A 178 -10.98 -3.59 9.50
CA GLY A 178 -11.08 -2.41 8.64
C GLY A 178 -12.17 -1.41 9.07
N ASN A 179 -13.02 -1.81 10.02
CA ASN A 179 -14.18 -1.04 10.43
C ASN A 179 -13.94 -0.37 11.77
N LEU A 180 -14.42 0.86 11.90
CA LEU A 180 -14.46 1.52 13.20
C LEU A 180 -15.61 0.96 14.02
N THR A 181 -15.37 0.72 15.30
CA THR A 181 -16.34 0.12 16.22
C THR A 181 -16.52 1.03 17.42
N GLU A 182 -17.78 1.21 17.84
CA GLU A 182 -18.11 2.06 18.98
C GLU A 182 -18.16 1.23 20.25
N LYS A 183 -17.27 1.53 21.20
CA LYS A 183 -17.23 0.90 22.52
C LYS A 183 -17.20 1.99 23.58
N ASN A 184 -18.13 1.92 24.54
CA ASN A 184 -18.27 2.90 25.63
C ASN A 184 -18.36 4.36 25.14
N GLY A 185 -19.03 4.59 24.01
CA GLY A 185 -19.20 5.93 23.43
C GLY A 185 -17.97 6.47 22.70
N VAL A 186 -16.96 5.63 22.45
CA VAL A 186 -15.78 5.98 21.65
C VAL A 186 -15.72 5.10 20.41
N LEU A 187 -15.68 5.73 19.23
CA LEU A 187 -15.52 5.05 17.96
C LEU A 187 -14.03 4.85 17.63
N SER A 188 -13.54 3.62 17.50
CA SER A 188 -12.13 3.35 17.22
C SER A 188 -11.87 2.20 16.27
N ASP A 189 -10.66 2.16 15.71
CA ASP A 189 -10.14 1.05 14.88
C ASP A 189 -9.68 -0.16 15.72
N SER A 190 -9.74 -0.04 17.06
CA SER A 190 -9.19 -1.02 18.01
C SER A 190 -7.75 -1.48 17.69
N LEU A 191 -6.98 -0.64 17.00
CA LEU A 191 -5.61 -0.90 16.62
C LEU A 191 -4.69 -0.09 17.55
N LYS A 192 -3.75 -0.77 18.21
CA LYS A 192 -2.67 -0.12 18.95
C LYS A 192 -1.36 -0.51 18.28
N ILE A 193 -0.48 0.47 18.15
CA ILE A 193 0.79 0.32 17.44
C ILE A 193 1.86 1.00 18.30
N ASP A 194 2.94 0.29 18.55
CA ASP A 194 4.14 0.81 19.19
C ASP A 194 5.38 0.48 18.36
N ASP A 195 6.58 0.51 18.96
CA ASP A 195 7.83 0.23 18.26
C ASP A 195 8.10 -1.28 18.08
N ASN A 196 7.45 -2.14 18.88
CA ASN A 196 7.70 -3.57 18.91
C ASN A 196 6.67 -4.35 18.11
N GLY A 197 5.41 -3.89 18.09
CA GLY A 197 4.34 -4.63 17.45
C GLY A 197 3.01 -3.91 17.34
N ILE A 198 1.99 -4.73 17.12
CA ILE A 198 0.60 -4.29 17.01
C ILE A 198 -0.30 -5.09 17.96
N VAL A 199 -1.34 -4.43 18.45
CA VAL A 199 -2.48 -5.07 19.11
C VAL A 199 -3.72 -4.75 18.28
N VAL A 200 -4.40 -5.80 17.81
CA VAL A 200 -5.62 -5.68 17.01
C VAL A 200 -6.79 -6.16 17.85
N GLN A 201 -7.93 -5.45 17.85
CA GLN A 201 -9.16 -5.83 18.58
C GLN A 201 -8.95 -6.12 20.08
N ASP A 202 -8.05 -5.37 20.73
CA ASP A 202 -7.67 -5.60 22.14
C ASP A 202 -7.16 -7.04 22.43
N LYS A 203 -6.64 -7.77 21.42
CA LYS A 203 -6.04 -9.10 21.59
C LYS A 203 -4.59 -9.03 22.10
N LYS A 204 -3.84 -10.15 22.04
CA LYS A 204 -2.41 -10.19 22.35
C LYS A 204 -1.59 -9.35 21.36
N GLU A 205 -0.48 -8.82 21.85
CA GLU A 205 0.50 -8.08 21.05
C GLU A 205 1.22 -9.02 20.10
N ILE A 206 1.24 -8.65 18.81
CA ILE A 206 1.94 -9.36 17.74
C ILE A 206 3.23 -8.58 17.44
N PRO A 207 4.41 -9.15 17.69
CA PRO A 207 5.67 -8.51 17.32
C PRO A 207 5.77 -8.32 15.81
N PHE A 208 6.32 -7.19 15.36
CA PHE A 208 6.48 -6.92 13.93
C PHE A 208 7.33 -7.99 13.22
N GLN A 209 8.31 -8.59 13.91
CA GLN A 209 9.18 -9.62 13.36
C GLN A 209 8.40 -10.84 12.86
N ASN A 210 7.26 -11.15 13.48
CA ASN A 210 6.40 -12.27 13.11
C ASN A 210 5.60 -12.01 11.82
N LEU A 211 5.59 -10.77 11.35
CA LEU A 211 4.86 -10.32 10.17
C LEU A 211 5.80 -9.87 9.04
N PHE A 212 7.14 -9.99 9.20
CA PHE A 212 8.11 -9.52 8.20
C PHE A 212 7.99 -10.20 6.83
N ASP A 213 7.34 -11.35 6.76
CA ASP A 213 6.97 -12.04 5.53
C ASP A 213 5.90 -11.32 4.71
N VAL A 214 5.04 -10.50 5.35
CA VAL A 214 3.90 -9.84 4.68
C VAL A 214 3.79 -8.34 4.93
N ILE A 215 4.58 -7.80 5.86
CA ILE A 215 4.53 -6.38 6.25
C ILE A 215 4.90 -5.46 5.08
N ASN A 216 4.23 -4.33 5.00
CA ASN A 216 4.53 -3.29 4.03
C ASN A 216 5.65 -2.39 4.60
N PRO A 217 6.88 -2.45 4.04
CA PRO A 217 8.01 -1.71 4.57
C PRO A 217 7.86 -0.19 4.43
N SER A 218 6.95 0.30 3.59
CA SER A 218 6.72 1.75 3.44
C SER A 218 6.22 2.43 4.73
N PHE A 219 5.65 1.66 5.66
CA PHE A 219 5.20 2.11 6.98
C PHE A 219 6.23 1.88 8.09
N LEU A 220 7.33 1.17 7.82
CA LEU A 220 8.35 0.91 8.83
C LEU A 220 9.28 2.11 9.01
N SER A 221 9.73 2.30 10.24
CA SER A 221 10.68 3.36 10.59
C SER A 221 11.70 2.87 11.63
N GLY A 222 12.78 3.64 11.80
CA GLY A 222 13.72 3.49 12.92
C GLY A 222 14.28 2.09 13.10
N LYS A 223 14.06 1.51 14.29
CA LYS A 223 14.60 0.18 14.67
C LYS A 223 13.92 -0.95 13.90
N THR A 224 12.61 -0.88 13.70
CA THR A 224 11.83 -1.92 13.02
C THR A 224 12.21 -2.03 11.56
N ASN A 225 12.44 -0.91 10.86
CA ASN A 225 12.91 -0.94 9.48
C ASN A 225 14.30 -1.60 9.35
N ARG A 226 15.23 -1.30 10.26
CA ARG A 226 16.56 -1.96 10.29
C ARG A 226 16.45 -3.47 10.55
N ALA A 227 15.54 -3.88 11.42
CA ALA A 227 15.30 -5.30 11.67
C ALA A 227 14.67 -6.00 10.45
N TYR A 228 13.77 -5.33 9.73
CA TYR A 228 13.22 -5.82 8.47
C TYR A 228 14.30 -5.95 7.39
N GLU A 229 15.17 -4.94 7.23
CA GLU A 229 16.32 -5.01 6.30
C GLU A 229 17.25 -6.19 6.62
N ALA A 230 17.56 -6.43 7.91
CA ALA A 230 18.34 -7.59 8.33
C ALA A 230 17.63 -8.93 8.07
N TYR A 231 16.31 -8.98 8.26
CA TYR A 231 15.49 -10.15 7.90
C TYR A 231 15.58 -10.44 6.40
N GLN A 232 15.50 -9.41 5.55
CA GLN A 232 15.61 -9.55 4.10
C GLN A 232 17.00 -10.03 3.68
N GLU A 233 18.08 -9.48 4.26
CA GLU A 233 19.43 -9.95 3.94
C GLU A 233 19.63 -11.40 4.37
N LYS A 234 19.16 -11.79 5.56
CA LYS A 234 19.18 -13.19 6.01
C LYS A 234 18.42 -14.11 5.06
N LYS A 235 17.23 -13.70 4.59
CA LYS A 235 16.44 -14.49 3.63
C LYS A 235 17.17 -14.67 2.30
N LYS A 236 17.86 -13.62 1.85
CA LYS A 236 18.69 -13.66 0.65
C LYS A 236 19.91 -14.56 0.83
N GLU A 237 20.58 -14.55 1.99
CA GLU A 237 21.66 -15.48 2.31
C GLU A 237 21.18 -16.93 2.36
N GLU A 238 20.03 -17.20 3.00
CA GLU A 238 19.38 -18.52 3.03
C GLU A 238 19.04 -19.00 1.62
N ALA A 239 18.50 -18.12 0.77
CA ALA A 239 18.21 -18.42 -0.63
C ALA A 239 19.50 -18.70 -1.43
N ALA A 240 20.53 -17.88 -1.28
CA ALA A 240 21.82 -18.07 -1.94
C ALA A 240 22.50 -19.38 -1.51
N ALA A 241 22.46 -19.70 -0.21
CA ALA A 241 22.97 -20.97 0.32
C ALA A 241 22.20 -22.17 -0.24
N LYS A 242 20.87 -22.07 -0.38
CA LYS A 242 20.04 -23.09 -1.02
C LYS A 242 20.39 -23.25 -2.50
N VAL A 243 20.56 -22.16 -3.24
CA VAL A 243 20.99 -22.17 -4.65
C VAL A 243 22.35 -22.84 -4.81
N ALA A 244 23.31 -22.54 -3.93
CA ALA A 244 24.63 -23.14 -3.92
C ALA A 244 24.58 -24.63 -3.58
N HIS A 245 23.82 -25.02 -2.55
CA HIS A 245 23.68 -26.41 -2.12
C HIS A 245 22.94 -27.27 -3.16
N GLU A 246 21.83 -26.78 -3.71
CA GLU A 246 21.02 -27.51 -4.68
C GLU A 246 21.53 -27.37 -6.13
N LYS A 247 22.63 -26.62 -6.35
CA LYS A 247 23.16 -26.28 -7.67
C LYS A 247 22.05 -25.83 -8.63
N MET A 248 21.37 -24.74 -8.30
CA MET A 248 20.31 -24.22 -9.18
C MET A 248 20.87 -23.33 -10.29
N VAL A 249 20.25 -23.37 -11.47
CA VAL A 249 20.53 -22.48 -12.61
C VAL A 249 19.24 -22.07 -13.29
N ALA A 250 19.21 -20.87 -13.87
CA ALA A 250 18.10 -20.41 -14.70
C ALA A 250 18.47 -20.46 -16.18
N LEU A 251 17.74 -21.26 -16.95
CA LEU A 251 17.73 -21.17 -18.41
C LEU A 251 16.83 -19.99 -18.79
N THR A 252 17.36 -19.06 -19.58
CA THR A 252 16.61 -17.89 -20.03
C THR A 252 16.65 -17.73 -21.53
N PHE A 253 15.52 -17.36 -22.13
CA PHE A 253 15.34 -17.19 -23.57
C PHE A 253 14.81 -15.80 -23.88
N ASP A 254 15.53 -15.05 -24.72
CA ASP A 254 15.18 -13.69 -25.14
C ASP A 254 14.56 -13.68 -26.55
N ASP A 255 13.92 -12.56 -26.90
CA ASP A 255 13.33 -12.19 -28.21
C ASP A 255 12.05 -12.92 -28.67
N GLY A 256 11.68 -14.00 -27.99
CA GLY A 256 10.46 -14.74 -28.27
C GLY A 256 9.14 -14.00 -27.94
N PRO A 257 7.99 -14.67 -28.12
CA PRO A 257 7.87 -16.03 -28.62
C PRO A 257 7.99 -16.11 -30.16
N ASN A 258 8.58 -17.20 -30.65
CA ASN A 258 8.60 -17.57 -32.07
C ASN A 258 7.75 -18.85 -32.27
N PRO A 259 6.69 -18.80 -33.10
CA PRO A 259 5.79 -19.94 -33.29
C PRO A 259 6.45 -21.19 -33.91
N GLU A 260 7.61 -21.05 -34.58
CA GLU A 260 8.32 -22.17 -35.19
C GLU A 260 9.25 -22.90 -34.20
N THR A 261 9.85 -22.17 -33.26
CA THR A 261 10.94 -22.69 -32.41
C THR A 261 10.58 -22.77 -30.92
N THR A 262 9.84 -21.81 -30.37
CA THR A 262 9.43 -21.83 -28.95
C THR A 262 8.66 -23.11 -28.57
N PRO A 263 7.72 -23.64 -29.39
CA PRO A 263 7.05 -24.90 -29.05
C PRO A 263 8.03 -26.06 -28.86
N ARG A 264 9.09 -26.11 -29.67
CA ARG A 264 10.10 -27.16 -29.58
C ARG A 264 10.96 -27.01 -28.32
N VAL A 265 11.28 -25.78 -27.92
CA VAL A 265 11.94 -25.50 -26.64
C VAL A 265 11.08 -26.02 -25.48
N LEU A 266 9.77 -25.76 -25.48
CA LEU A 266 8.86 -26.23 -24.44
C LEU A 266 8.82 -27.76 -24.34
N GLU A 267 8.77 -28.46 -25.47
CA GLU A 267 8.82 -29.94 -25.51
C GLU A 267 10.11 -30.47 -24.88
N LEU A 268 11.25 -29.85 -25.19
CA LEU A 268 12.54 -30.25 -24.64
C LEU A 268 12.60 -29.96 -23.14
N LEU A 269 12.19 -28.78 -22.68
CA LEU A 269 12.13 -28.47 -21.25
C LEU A 269 11.27 -29.49 -20.49
N ALA A 270 10.08 -29.81 -21.02
CA ALA A 270 9.19 -30.82 -20.44
C ALA A 270 9.84 -32.22 -20.41
N LYS A 271 10.47 -32.65 -21.51
CA LYS A 271 11.17 -33.95 -21.60
C LYS A 271 12.24 -34.12 -20.53
N TYR A 272 12.96 -33.06 -20.19
CA TYR A 272 14.03 -33.10 -19.20
C TYR A 272 13.57 -32.70 -17.78
N GLY A 273 12.27 -32.38 -17.59
CA GLY A 273 11.74 -31.91 -16.30
C GLY A 273 12.31 -30.55 -15.87
N ALA A 274 12.77 -29.73 -16.82
CA ALA A 274 13.36 -28.43 -16.59
C ALA A 274 12.32 -27.31 -16.69
N LYS A 275 12.53 -26.22 -15.95
CA LYS A 275 11.81 -24.94 -16.14
C LYS A 275 12.77 -23.87 -16.66
N ALA A 276 12.22 -22.87 -17.33
CA ALA A 276 12.96 -21.74 -17.88
C ALA A 276 12.20 -20.42 -17.69
N THR A 277 12.86 -19.31 -18.01
CA THR A 277 12.26 -17.96 -18.05
C THR A 277 12.37 -17.38 -19.45
N PHE A 278 11.26 -16.92 -20.02
CA PHE A 278 11.21 -16.36 -21.36
C PHE A 278 11.03 -14.84 -21.27
N PHE A 279 12.06 -14.08 -21.61
CA PHE A 279 11.98 -12.63 -21.73
C PHE A 279 11.44 -12.28 -23.11
N MET A 280 10.14 -11.97 -23.18
CA MET A 280 9.43 -11.83 -24.45
C MET A 280 9.27 -10.38 -24.88
N LEU A 281 9.28 -10.16 -26.19
CA LEU A 281 8.95 -8.88 -26.80
C LEU A 281 7.44 -8.67 -26.83
N GLY A 282 6.97 -7.52 -26.36
CA GLY A 282 5.53 -7.21 -26.34
C GLY A 282 4.87 -7.31 -27.72
N SER A 283 5.57 -6.85 -28.76
CA SER A 283 5.13 -6.98 -30.16
C SER A 283 4.90 -8.42 -30.61
N LYS A 284 5.70 -9.37 -30.11
CA LYS A 284 5.57 -10.81 -30.40
C LYS A 284 4.51 -11.49 -29.54
N VAL A 285 4.34 -11.04 -28.30
CA VAL A 285 3.29 -11.52 -27.39
C VAL A 285 1.90 -11.30 -27.98
N VAL A 286 1.61 -10.10 -28.50
CA VAL A 286 0.30 -9.78 -29.07
C VAL A 286 -0.07 -10.71 -30.23
N ALA A 287 0.89 -11.07 -31.06
CA ALA A 287 0.70 -11.94 -32.21
C ALA A 287 0.59 -13.43 -31.85
N ASN A 288 0.99 -13.84 -30.64
CA ASN A 288 1.15 -15.25 -30.26
C ASN A 288 0.56 -15.58 -28.88
N GLN A 289 -0.57 -14.95 -28.51
CA GLN A 289 -1.16 -15.04 -27.16
C GLN A 289 -1.37 -16.49 -26.68
N GLU A 290 -1.84 -17.40 -27.55
CA GLU A 290 -2.02 -18.82 -27.20
C GLU A 290 -0.70 -19.51 -26.85
N LEU A 291 0.39 -19.19 -27.56
CA LEU A 291 1.70 -19.74 -27.29
C LEU A 291 2.27 -19.18 -25.98
N VAL A 292 2.08 -17.89 -25.70
CA VAL A 292 2.45 -17.28 -24.42
C VAL A 292 1.71 -17.95 -23.27
N LYS A 293 0.40 -18.18 -23.42
CA LYS A 293 -0.39 -18.95 -22.45
C LYS A 293 0.17 -20.36 -22.28
N LYS A 294 0.54 -21.05 -23.36
CA LYS A 294 1.14 -22.39 -23.30
C LYS A 294 2.48 -22.37 -22.56
N VAL A 295 3.33 -21.37 -22.77
CA VAL A 295 4.60 -21.21 -22.02
C VAL A 295 4.32 -21.14 -20.51
N HIS A 296 3.37 -20.30 -20.10
CA HIS A 296 2.95 -20.14 -18.71
C HIS A 296 2.33 -21.43 -18.13
N ASP A 297 1.37 -22.03 -18.82
CA ASP A 297 0.66 -23.24 -18.37
C ASP A 297 1.60 -24.45 -18.22
N ASN A 298 2.75 -24.45 -18.93
CA ASN A 298 3.81 -25.45 -18.77
C ASN A 298 4.73 -25.18 -17.55
N GLY A 299 4.41 -24.18 -16.72
CA GLY A 299 5.12 -23.83 -15.50
C GLY A 299 6.43 -23.08 -15.73
N ASN A 300 6.59 -22.43 -16.89
CA ASN A 300 7.72 -21.53 -17.15
C ASN A 300 7.35 -20.10 -16.75
N GLU A 301 8.37 -19.30 -16.44
CA GLU A 301 8.20 -17.89 -16.12
C GLU A 301 8.25 -17.04 -17.40
N ILE A 302 7.47 -15.96 -17.44
CA ILE A 302 7.51 -14.96 -18.52
C ILE A 302 8.02 -13.64 -17.94
N GLY A 303 9.11 -13.14 -18.52
CA GLY A 303 9.68 -11.83 -18.26
C GLY A 303 9.39 -10.84 -19.38
N ASN A 304 9.61 -9.56 -19.10
CA ASN A 304 9.46 -8.47 -20.06
C ASN A 304 10.81 -8.21 -20.77
N HIS A 305 10.81 -8.11 -22.10
CA HIS A 305 12.01 -7.76 -22.88
C HIS A 305 11.85 -6.47 -23.71
N SER A 306 11.06 -5.52 -23.22
CA SER A 306 10.54 -4.36 -23.96
C SER A 306 9.54 -4.72 -25.06
N TRP A 307 9.04 -3.72 -25.78
CA TRP A 307 8.01 -3.92 -26.80
C TRP A 307 8.59 -4.39 -28.14
N ASP A 308 9.59 -3.67 -28.64
CA ASP A 308 10.19 -3.86 -29.97
C ASP A 308 11.73 -3.78 -29.95
N HIS A 309 12.33 -4.12 -28.80
CA HIS A 309 13.77 -4.29 -28.60
C HIS A 309 14.66 -3.03 -28.80
N PRO A 310 14.24 -1.80 -28.43
CA PRO A 310 15.12 -0.65 -28.52
C PRO A 310 16.17 -0.67 -27.38
N ASN A 311 17.31 -0.03 -27.62
CA ASN A 311 18.25 0.26 -26.55
C ASN A 311 17.64 1.31 -25.60
N LEU A 312 17.15 0.87 -24.43
CA LEU A 312 16.41 1.70 -23.47
C LEU A 312 17.23 2.89 -22.95
N THR A 313 18.55 2.81 -22.95
CA THR A 313 19.41 3.93 -22.49
C THR A 313 19.40 5.13 -23.43
N LYS A 314 18.89 4.95 -24.66
CA LYS A 314 18.78 6.00 -25.69
C LYS A 314 17.40 6.65 -25.74
N LEU A 315 16.48 6.23 -24.86
CA LEU A 315 15.09 6.69 -24.86
C LEU A 315 14.83 7.70 -23.74
N ALA A 316 13.81 8.53 -23.93
CA ALA A 316 13.26 9.37 -22.87
C ALA A 316 12.52 8.50 -21.82
N PRO A 317 12.42 8.94 -20.54
CA PRO A 317 11.77 8.17 -19.48
C PRO A 317 10.34 7.68 -19.82
N GLU A 318 9.54 8.54 -20.45
CA GLU A 318 8.16 8.21 -20.87
C GLU A 318 8.13 7.11 -21.94
N GLN A 319 9.10 7.10 -22.85
CA GLN A 319 9.23 6.06 -23.88
C GLN A 319 9.63 4.72 -23.26
N ILE A 320 10.52 4.74 -22.25
CA ILE A 320 10.90 3.54 -21.48
C ILE A 320 9.66 2.99 -20.76
N GLN A 321 8.90 3.85 -20.09
CA GLN A 321 7.65 3.47 -19.44
C GLN A 321 6.67 2.83 -20.43
N ASN A 322 6.50 3.40 -21.62
CA ASN A 322 5.61 2.84 -22.64
C ASN A 322 6.08 1.47 -23.15
N GLN A 323 7.39 1.29 -23.37
CA GLN A 323 7.99 0.02 -23.77
C GLN A 323 7.72 -1.09 -22.75
N VAL A 324 7.88 -0.75 -21.46
CA VAL A 324 7.70 -1.68 -20.35
C VAL A 324 6.22 -1.97 -20.12
N GLN A 325 5.41 -0.92 -19.95
CA GLN A 325 4.00 -1.05 -19.59
C GLN A 325 3.17 -1.73 -20.67
N SER A 326 3.35 -1.38 -21.95
CA SER A 326 2.62 -2.03 -23.05
C SER A 326 2.92 -3.53 -23.11
N THR A 327 4.17 -3.91 -22.83
CA THR A 327 4.58 -5.31 -22.79
C THR A 327 4.01 -6.04 -21.57
N ASN A 328 4.01 -5.41 -20.39
CA ASN A 328 3.37 -5.95 -19.19
C ASN A 328 1.88 -6.23 -19.43
N ASP A 329 1.18 -5.29 -20.06
CA ASP A 329 -0.25 -5.42 -20.34
C ASP A 329 -0.52 -6.51 -21.38
N ALA A 330 0.32 -6.63 -22.41
CA ALA A 330 0.22 -7.70 -23.39
C ALA A 330 0.43 -9.09 -22.76
N ILE A 331 1.43 -9.25 -21.88
CA ILE A 331 1.69 -10.50 -21.17
C ILE A 331 0.52 -10.84 -20.23
N ALA A 332 0.09 -9.87 -19.42
CA ALA A 332 -1.04 -10.05 -18.52
C ALA A 332 -2.33 -10.43 -19.25
N LYS A 333 -2.57 -9.86 -20.43
CA LYS A 333 -3.70 -10.23 -21.28
C LYS A 333 -3.60 -11.67 -21.81
N ALA A 334 -2.39 -12.12 -22.15
CA ALA A 334 -2.19 -13.45 -22.74
C ALA A 334 -2.30 -14.59 -21.72
N CYS A 335 -1.74 -14.43 -20.51
CA CYS A 335 -1.66 -15.52 -19.54
C CYS A 335 -2.25 -15.20 -18.15
N GLY A 336 -2.72 -13.99 -17.89
CA GLY A 336 -3.28 -13.58 -16.59
C GLY A 336 -2.23 -13.21 -15.54
N GLN A 337 -0.94 -13.26 -15.85
CA GLN A 337 0.15 -12.91 -14.93
C GLN A 337 0.91 -11.67 -15.40
N LYS A 338 1.26 -10.77 -14.47
CA LYS A 338 2.18 -9.67 -14.75
C LYS A 338 3.64 -10.13 -14.55
N PRO A 339 4.56 -9.82 -15.48
CA PRO A 339 5.96 -10.20 -15.33
C PRO A 339 6.60 -9.48 -14.14
N LEU A 340 7.46 -10.19 -13.39
CA LEU A 340 8.20 -9.62 -12.25
C LEU A 340 9.50 -8.93 -12.68
N TYR A 341 10.10 -9.42 -13.77
CA TYR A 341 11.41 -8.99 -14.24
C TYR A 341 11.34 -8.35 -15.63
N LEU A 342 12.14 -7.32 -15.81
CA LEU A 342 12.55 -6.75 -17.09
C LEU A 342 13.98 -7.22 -17.39
N ARG A 343 14.23 -7.74 -18.60
CA ARG A 343 15.58 -7.80 -19.14
C ARG A 343 15.72 -6.67 -20.16
N PRO A 344 16.56 -5.64 -19.91
CA PRO A 344 16.79 -4.59 -20.89
C PRO A 344 17.47 -5.16 -22.15
N PRO A 345 16.96 -4.86 -23.37
CA PRO A 345 17.63 -5.19 -24.62
C PRO A 345 19.13 -4.87 -24.60
N TYR A 346 19.95 -5.77 -25.12
CA TYR A 346 21.42 -5.67 -25.14
C TYR A 346 22.09 -5.60 -23.75
N GLY A 347 21.35 -5.84 -22.67
CA GLY A 347 21.80 -5.57 -21.31
C GLY A 347 21.98 -4.07 -21.00
N ALA A 348 21.48 -3.18 -21.87
CA ALA A 348 21.71 -1.75 -21.77
C ALA A 348 20.79 -1.12 -20.71
N THR A 349 21.35 -0.78 -19.55
CA THR A 349 20.62 -0.15 -18.44
C THR A 349 21.45 0.90 -17.70
N ASN A 350 20.77 1.88 -17.11
CA ASN A 350 21.34 2.93 -16.26
C ASN A 350 20.30 3.39 -15.23
N GLU A 351 20.63 4.38 -14.39
CA GLU A 351 19.71 4.89 -13.36
C GLU A 351 18.40 5.47 -13.92
N VAL A 352 18.43 6.03 -15.15
CA VAL A 352 17.22 6.50 -15.82
C VAL A 352 16.31 5.33 -16.17
N VAL A 353 16.87 4.27 -16.77
CA VAL A 353 16.13 3.03 -17.10
C VAL A 353 15.57 2.39 -15.83
N LYS A 354 16.36 2.24 -14.77
CA LYS A 354 15.90 1.65 -13.49
C LYS A 354 14.70 2.39 -12.91
N LYS A 355 14.77 3.72 -12.86
CA LYS A 355 13.68 4.56 -12.33
C LYS A 355 12.46 4.57 -13.23
N ALA A 356 12.66 4.70 -14.54
CA ALA A 356 11.56 4.79 -15.49
C ALA A 356 10.82 3.45 -15.65
N ALA A 357 11.56 2.32 -15.71
CA ALA A 357 10.96 1.00 -15.82
C ALA A 357 10.20 0.58 -14.56
N ALA A 358 10.64 1.02 -13.37
CA ALA A 358 10.06 0.67 -12.08
C ALA A 358 9.83 -0.85 -11.89
N MET A 359 10.73 -1.67 -12.44
CA MET A 359 10.70 -3.13 -12.40
C MET A 359 12.07 -3.70 -12.04
N ASN A 360 12.09 -4.90 -11.46
CA ASN A 360 13.33 -5.63 -11.18
C ASN A 360 14.03 -5.95 -12.50
N GLN A 361 15.32 -5.65 -12.61
CA GLN A 361 16.08 -5.95 -13.81
C GLN A 361 16.85 -7.26 -13.66
N MET A 362 16.76 -8.13 -14.67
CA MET A 362 17.48 -9.41 -14.71
C MET A 362 18.40 -9.46 -15.92
N LEU A 363 19.70 -9.44 -15.66
CA LEU A 363 20.74 -9.69 -16.66
C LEU A 363 21.09 -11.18 -16.68
N TRP A 364 22.31 -11.52 -17.09
CA TRP A 364 22.81 -12.88 -17.14
C TRP A 364 24.24 -12.94 -16.60
N THR A 365 24.65 -14.14 -16.21
CA THR A 365 26.03 -14.43 -15.78
C THR A 365 26.76 -15.34 -16.76
N VAL A 366 26.00 -15.99 -17.66
CA VAL A 366 26.52 -16.86 -18.71
C VAL A 366 25.93 -16.40 -20.03
N ASP A 367 26.77 -15.88 -20.92
CA ASP A 367 26.38 -15.60 -22.31
C ASP A 367 26.79 -16.78 -23.20
N THR A 368 25.82 -17.45 -23.82
CA THR A 368 26.10 -18.57 -24.75
C THR A 368 26.68 -18.10 -26.08
N ARG A 369 26.49 -16.81 -26.41
CA ARG A 369 26.78 -16.19 -27.70
C ARG A 369 26.11 -16.89 -28.87
N ASP A 370 24.95 -17.51 -28.65
CA ASP A 370 24.17 -18.19 -29.67
C ASP A 370 23.74 -17.26 -30.81
N TRP A 371 23.48 -15.99 -30.47
CA TRP A 371 23.21 -14.89 -31.39
C TRP A 371 24.38 -14.52 -32.34
N ASP A 372 25.61 -14.91 -32.00
CA ASP A 372 26.83 -14.59 -32.76
C ASP A 372 27.38 -15.82 -33.48
N ASN A 373 27.64 -16.90 -32.74
CA ASN A 373 28.42 -18.04 -33.26
C ASN A 373 27.59 -19.07 -34.05
N HIS A 374 26.26 -19.11 -33.86
CA HIS A 374 25.35 -20.11 -34.45
C HIS A 374 25.90 -21.55 -34.45
N ASN A 375 26.68 -21.92 -33.42
CA ASN A 375 27.40 -23.20 -33.32
C ASN A 375 27.20 -23.85 -31.94
N THR A 376 26.61 -25.05 -31.93
CA THR A 376 26.24 -25.76 -30.70
C THR A 376 27.45 -26.12 -29.82
N GLN A 377 28.62 -26.41 -30.39
CA GLN A 377 29.84 -26.72 -29.64
C GLN A 377 30.42 -25.47 -28.97
N ALA A 378 30.42 -24.34 -29.69
CA ALA A 378 30.88 -23.06 -29.15
C ALA A 378 29.98 -22.60 -27.98
N MET A 379 28.66 -22.72 -28.12
CA MET A 379 27.72 -22.48 -27.03
C MET A 379 28.02 -23.34 -25.80
N MET A 380 28.23 -24.65 -26.00
CA MET A 380 28.58 -25.57 -24.90
C MET A 380 29.91 -25.20 -24.22
N ALA A 381 30.91 -24.76 -24.98
CA ALA A 381 32.18 -24.30 -24.42
C ALA A 381 31.98 -23.03 -23.57
N ASN A 382 31.19 -22.08 -24.06
CA ASN A 382 30.87 -20.86 -23.32
C ASN A 382 30.16 -21.15 -22.00
N ILE A 383 29.19 -22.07 -22.00
CA ILE A 383 28.50 -22.50 -20.78
C ILE A 383 29.48 -23.12 -19.79
N LYS A 384 30.28 -24.10 -20.22
CA LYS A 384 31.23 -24.79 -19.34
C LYS A 384 32.25 -23.84 -18.71
N ASN A 385 32.66 -22.80 -19.43
CA ASN A 385 33.66 -21.84 -18.96
C ASN A 385 33.10 -20.82 -17.95
N GLN A 386 31.80 -20.49 -18.03
CA GLN A 386 31.20 -19.42 -17.24
C GLN A 386 30.29 -19.92 -16.10
N LEU A 387 29.75 -21.13 -16.23
CA LEU A 387 28.68 -21.61 -15.35
C LEU A 387 29.17 -21.87 -13.93
N GLN A 388 28.42 -21.35 -12.96
CA GLN A 388 28.53 -21.62 -11.53
C GLN A 388 27.11 -21.84 -10.95
N PRO A 389 26.97 -22.44 -9.76
CA PRO A 389 25.70 -22.43 -9.02
C PRO A 389 25.14 -21.00 -8.90
N GLY A 390 23.87 -20.82 -9.22
CA GLY A 390 23.25 -19.49 -9.34
C GLY A 390 23.34 -18.87 -10.74
N GLY A 391 23.87 -19.59 -11.73
CA GLY A 391 24.04 -19.07 -13.08
C GLY A 391 22.72 -18.77 -13.79
N VAL A 392 22.64 -17.59 -14.43
CA VAL A 392 21.57 -17.20 -15.35
C VAL A 392 22.12 -17.26 -16.78
N ILE A 393 21.62 -18.20 -17.56
CA ILE A 393 22.12 -18.54 -18.90
C ILE A 393 21.29 -17.81 -19.96
N LEU A 394 21.90 -16.87 -20.68
CA LEU A 394 21.30 -16.16 -21.81
C LEU A 394 21.35 -17.02 -23.09
N MET A 395 20.17 -17.21 -23.68
CA MET A 395 19.95 -17.82 -24.98
C MET A 395 18.81 -17.09 -25.70
N HIS A 396 18.58 -17.40 -26.97
CA HIS A 396 17.53 -16.83 -27.79
C HIS A 396 16.72 -17.96 -28.44
N ASP A 397 15.44 -18.11 -28.06
CA ASP A 397 14.60 -19.20 -28.57
C ASP A 397 14.11 -18.97 -30.00
N ILE A 398 14.54 -17.89 -30.64
CA ILE A 398 14.26 -17.57 -32.05
C ILE A 398 15.22 -18.26 -33.03
N HIS A 399 16.31 -18.87 -32.54
CA HIS A 399 17.33 -19.51 -33.37
C HIS A 399 17.25 -21.04 -33.33
N LYS A 400 17.26 -21.67 -34.52
CA LYS A 400 17.27 -23.14 -34.63
C LYS A 400 18.50 -23.75 -33.94
N THR A 401 19.68 -23.12 -34.04
CA THR A 401 20.90 -23.61 -33.39
C THR A 401 20.72 -23.72 -31.87
N THR A 402 20.04 -22.76 -31.24
CA THR A 402 19.75 -22.79 -29.80
C THR A 402 18.87 -23.97 -29.45
N VAL A 403 17.83 -24.22 -30.25
CA VAL A 403 16.96 -25.41 -30.10
C VAL A 403 17.75 -26.71 -30.25
N ASP A 404 18.66 -26.77 -31.22
CA ASP A 404 19.50 -27.95 -31.48
C ASP A 404 20.55 -28.19 -30.37
N ALA A 405 21.05 -27.13 -29.73
CA ALA A 405 22.00 -27.22 -28.61
C ALA A 405 21.33 -27.64 -27.29
N LEU A 406 20.05 -27.28 -27.10
CA LEU A 406 19.34 -27.41 -25.83
C LEU A 406 19.36 -28.83 -25.22
N PRO A 407 19.20 -29.94 -25.98
CA PRO A 407 19.31 -31.29 -25.41
C PRO A 407 20.68 -31.54 -24.75
N THR A 408 21.77 -31.17 -25.43
CA THR A 408 23.14 -31.32 -24.91
C THR A 408 23.38 -30.45 -23.68
N ILE A 409 22.83 -29.24 -23.66
CA ILE A 409 22.88 -28.34 -22.50
C ILE A 409 22.17 -28.99 -21.31
N LEU A 410 20.93 -29.44 -21.50
CA LEU A 410 20.12 -30.06 -20.44
C LEU A 410 20.76 -31.35 -19.90
N GLU A 411 21.34 -32.18 -20.77
CA GLU A 411 22.08 -33.39 -20.37
C GLU A 411 23.31 -33.07 -19.55
N TYR A 412 24.10 -32.07 -19.98
CA TYR A 412 25.26 -31.60 -19.24
C TYR A 412 24.86 -31.07 -17.86
N LEU A 413 23.87 -30.18 -17.78
CA LEU A 413 23.39 -29.62 -16.52
C LEU A 413 22.93 -30.72 -15.56
N LYS A 414 22.12 -31.66 -16.06
CA LYS A 414 21.66 -32.81 -15.27
C LYS A 414 22.84 -33.67 -14.77
N LYS A 415 23.83 -33.94 -15.62
CA LYS A 415 25.01 -34.73 -15.27
C LYS A 415 25.87 -34.07 -14.19
N GLU A 416 26.01 -32.75 -14.23
CA GLU A 416 26.76 -31.96 -13.24
C GLU A 416 25.96 -31.70 -11.94
N GLY A 417 24.72 -32.20 -11.88
CA GLY A 417 23.84 -32.11 -10.72
C GLY A 417 23.07 -30.79 -10.61
N TYR A 418 22.97 -30.02 -11.70
CA TYR A 418 22.22 -28.76 -11.70
C TYR A 418 20.72 -28.99 -11.84
N LYS A 419 19.94 -28.18 -11.11
CA LYS A 419 18.48 -28.08 -11.25
C LYS A 419 18.13 -26.83 -12.06
N CYS A 420 17.42 -27.03 -13.18
CA CYS A 420 16.94 -25.93 -14.03
C CYS A 420 15.63 -25.36 -13.47
N VAL A 421 15.68 -24.11 -13.00
CA VAL A 421 14.57 -23.41 -12.35
C VAL A 421 14.23 -22.10 -13.08
N THR A 422 13.11 -21.49 -12.74
CA THR A 422 12.79 -20.12 -13.19
C THR A 422 13.69 -19.09 -12.51
N VAL A 423 13.76 -17.86 -13.04
CA VAL A 423 14.52 -16.76 -12.42
C VAL A 423 13.95 -16.44 -11.05
N SER A 424 12.62 -16.35 -10.91
CA SER A 424 11.97 -16.14 -9.61
C SER A 424 12.39 -17.19 -8.58
N GLN A 425 12.35 -18.48 -8.94
CA GLN A 425 12.80 -19.56 -8.06
C GLN A 425 14.29 -19.46 -7.70
N LEU A 426 15.14 -19.09 -8.67
CA LEU A 426 16.57 -18.88 -8.43
C LEU A 426 16.83 -17.73 -7.45
N MET A 427 16.04 -16.66 -7.54
CA MET A 427 16.16 -15.47 -6.68
C MET A 427 15.42 -15.60 -5.36
N GLY A 428 14.72 -16.71 -5.11
CA GLY A 428 13.93 -16.92 -3.90
C GLY A 428 12.62 -16.14 -3.86
N HIS A 429 12.13 -15.68 -5.01
CA HIS A 429 10.80 -15.10 -5.15
C HIS A 429 9.78 -16.21 -5.42
N SER A 430 8.64 -16.16 -4.73
CA SER A 430 7.55 -17.14 -4.80
C SER A 430 6.44 -16.72 -5.75
#